data_AF-A0A8H4SPE7-F1
#
_entry.id   AF-A0A8H4SPE7-F1
#
_cell.length_a   1.000
_cell.length_b   1.000
_cell.length_c   1.000
_cell.angle_alpha   90.00
_cell.angle_beta   90.00
_cell.angle_gamma   90.00
#
_symmetry.space_group_name_H-M   'P 1'
#
loop_
_entity.id
_entity.type
_entity.pdbx_description
1 polymer ?
#
loop_
_entity_poly.entity_id
_entity_poly.type
_entity_poly.pdbx_seq_one_letter_code
_entity_poly.pdbx_strand_id
1 'polypeptide(L)'
;MGAYLMDMFVDRERLAALACICKTYKPDVKIRFITEELGFESDEQSARFVLEYASGELLQERDGHVRLLTGKAGRVFEDAKSQAYRVVDIKGQI
;
A
#
# COMPACT_ATOMS: atom_id res chain seq x y z
N MET A 1 24.82 5.67 -2.11
CA MET A 1 23.76 5.42 -3.11
C MET A 1 23.48 3.91 -3.29
N GLY A 2 23.44 3.13 -2.21
CA GLY A 2 23.07 1.69 -2.23
C GLY A 2 21.70 1.40 -1.60
N ALA A 3 21.03 2.43 -1.05
CA ALA A 3 19.71 2.32 -0.42
C ALA A 3 18.59 2.05 -1.44
N TYR A 4 18.78 2.43 -2.72
CA TYR A 4 17.77 2.28 -3.76
C TYR A 4 17.46 0.84 -4.14
N LEU A 5 18.37 -0.12 -3.95
CA LEU A 5 18.08 -1.51 -4.29
C LEU A 5 17.15 -2.17 -3.26
N MET A 6 17.28 -1.81 -1.98
CA MET A 6 16.42 -2.32 -0.90
C MET A 6 15.07 -1.57 -0.84
N ASP A 7 15.04 -0.26 -1.12
CA ASP A 7 13.79 0.51 -1.20
C ASP A 7 12.85 -0.05 -2.29
N MET A 8 13.39 -0.52 -3.40
CA MET A 8 12.58 -1.15 -4.46
C MET A 8 11.90 -2.46 -4.04
N PHE A 9 12.40 -3.15 -3.01
CA PHE A 9 11.74 -4.34 -2.45
C PHE A 9 10.81 -3.98 -1.30
N VAL A 10 11.17 -3.00 -0.48
CA VAL A 10 10.35 -2.55 0.65
C VAL A 10 9.00 -2.05 0.16
N ASP A 11 8.95 -1.27 -0.92
CA ASP A 11 7.67 -0.79 -1.47
C ASP A 11 6.80 -1.93 -2.01
N ARG A 12 7.40 -2.95 -2.63
CA ARG A 12 6.68 -4.14 -3.10
C ARG A 12 6.06 -4.93 -1.95
N GLU A 13 6.84 -5.14 -0.89
CA GLU A 13 6.37 -5.86 0.30
C GLU A 13 5.29 -5.06 1.04
N ARG A 14 5.44 -3.73 1.16
CA ARG A 14 4.41 -2.85 1.72
C ARG A 14 3.11 -2.96 0.93
N LEU A 15 3.19 -2.99 -0.38
CA LEU A 15 2.04 -3.09 -1.26
C LEU A 15 1.39 -4.48 -1.21
N ALA A 16 2.20 -5.54 -1.11
CA ALA A 16 1.70 -6.91 -0.91
C ALA A 16 0.99 -7.07 0.44
N ALA A 17 1.56 -6.54 1.51
CA ALA A 17 0.94 -6.50 2.83
C ALA A 17 -0.35 -5.68 2.83
N LEU A 18 -0.37 -4.51 2.17
CA LEU A 18 -1.57 -3.69 2.04
C LEU A 18 -2.69 -4.40 1.26
N ALA A 19 -2.36 -5.11 0.18
CA ALA A 19 -3.32 -5.95 -0.55
C ALA A 19 -3.88 -7.09 0.33
N CYS A 20 -3.06 -7.68 1.20
CA CYS A 20 -3.50 -8.68 2.17
C CYS A 20 -4.43 -8.07 3.23
N ILE A 21 -4.07 -6.92 3.80
CA ILE A 21 -4.90 -6.17 4.75
C ILE A 21 -6.26 -5.87 4.12
N CYS A 22 -6.29 -5.42 2.87
CA CYS A 22 -7.54 -5.10 2.18
C CYS A 22 -8.46 -6.32 1.94
N LYS A 23 -7.90 -7.52 1.83
CA LYS A 23 -8.67 -8.77 1.68
C LYS A 23 -9.30 -9.20 3.01
N THR A 24 -8.56 -9.07 4.11
CA THR A 24 -8.94 -9.61 5.42
C THR A 24 -9.75 -8.63 6.26
N TYR A 25 -9.38 -7.35 6.28
CA TYR A 25 -10.03 -6.33 7.10
C TYR A 25 -11.05 -5.56 6.25
N LYS A 26 -12.36 -5.78 6.49
CA LYS A 26 -13.48 -5.08 5.83
C LYS A 26 -14.45 -4.54 6.89
N PRO A 27 -15.15 -3.40 6.65
CA PRO A 27 -15.19 -2.62 5.40
C PRO A 27 -14.11 -1.54 5.27
N ASP A 28 -13.48 -1.15 6.38
CA ASP A 28 -12.46 -0.11 6.46
C ASP A 28 -11.39 -0.45 7.51
N VAL A 29 -10.23 0.20 7.41
CA VAL A 29 -9.16 0.11 8.40
C VAL A 29 -8.59 1.51 8.67
N LYS A 30 -8.17 1.78 9.92
CA LYS A 30 -7.56 3.07 10.27
C LYS A 30 -6.17 3.19 9.62
N ILE A 31 -5.82 4.39 9.14
CA ILE A 31 -4.47 4.65 8.63
C ILE A 31 -3.42 4.39 9.71
N ARG A 32 -3.72 4.72 10.96
CA ARG A 32 -2.82 4.44 12.10
C ARG A 32 -2.40 2.97 12.20
N PHE A 33 -3.34 2.06 11.96
CA PHE A 33 -3.05 0.62 11.94
C PHE A 33 -2.10 0.26 10.79
N ILE A 34 -2.33 0.81 9.60
CA ILE A 34 -1.46 0.63 8.44
C ILE A 34 -0.05 1.18 8.72
N THR A 35 0.05 2.34 9.36
CA THR A 35 1.31 2.97 9.75
C THR A 35 2.13 2.06 10.66
N GLU A 36 1.48 1.51 11.69
CA GLU A 36 2.12 0.63 12.68
C GLU A 36 2.52 -0.73 12.08
N GLU A 37 1.65 -1.35 11.27
CA GLU A 37 1.91 -2.67 10.66
C GLU A 37 2.93 -2.63 9.53
N LEU A 38 2.94 -1.56 8.71
CA LEU A 38 3.88 -1.40 7.59
C LEU A 38 5.17 -0.67 7.97
N GLY A 39 5.29 -0.25 9.24
CA GLY A 39 6.47 0.43 9.77
C GLY A 39 6.74 1.80 9.13
N PHE A 40 5.69 2.57 8.86
CA PHE A 40 5.84 3.96 8.43
C PHE A 40 6.20 4.86 9.61
N GLU A 41 6.97 5.92 9.35
CA GLU A 41 7.38 6.86 10.40
C GLU A 41 6.23 7.77 10.85
N SER A 42 5.25 8.00 9.96
CA SER A 42 4.08 8.83 10.27
C SER A 42 2.83 8.42 9.50
N ASP A 43 1.68 8.82 10.03
CA ASP A 43 0.38 8.62 9.40
C ASP A 43 0.28 9.36 8.05
N GLU A 44 0.96 10.50 7.90
CA GLU A 44 1.02 11.20 6.62
C GLU A 44 1.80 10.43 5.55
N GLN A 45 2.91 9.78 5.93
CA GLN A 45 3.67 8.94 4.99
C GLN A 45 2.83 7.76 4.50
N SER A 46 2.13 7.08 5.42
CA SER A 46 1.22 5.97 5.11
C SER A 46 0.09 6.42 4.18
N ALA A 47 -0.55 7.56 4.49
CA ALA A 47 -1.61 8.13 3.64
C ALA A 47 -1.10 8.52 2.26
N ARG A 48 0.10 9.11 2.16
CA ARG A 48 0.73 9.47 0.88
C ARG A 48 1.01 8.23 0.04
N PHE A 49 1.58 7.18 0.63
CA PHE A 49 1.82 5.90 -0.06
C PHE A 49 0.52 5.31 -0.60
N VAL A 50 -0.56 5.35 0.19
CA VAL A 50 -1.89 4.92 -0.27
C VAL A 50 -2.37 5.74 -1.47
N LEU A 51 -2.21 7.07 -1.43
CA LEU A 51 -2.63 7.99 -2.49
C LEU A 51 -1.82 7.85 -3.80
N GLU A 52 -0.64 7.24 -3.77
CA GLU A 52 0.15 6.95 -4.98
C GLU A 52 -0.50 5.86 -5.86
N TYR A 53 -1.24 4.93 -5.24
CA TYR A 53 -1.87 3.81 -5.94
C TYR A 53 -3.39 3.89 -5.97
N ALA A 54 -4.00 4.53 -4.97
CA ALA A 54 -5.44 4.56 -4.77
C ALA A 54 -5.98 5.99 -4.82
N SER A 55 -7.21 6.14 -5.30
CA SER A 55 -7.89 7.44 -5.31
C SER A 55 -8.13 7.95 -3.89
N GLY A 56 -8.01 9.26 -3.68
CA GLY A 56 -8.29 9.91 -2.39
C GLY A 56 -9.72 9.68 -1.88
N GLU A 57 -10.68 9.33 -2.74
CA GLU A 57 -12.03 8.95 -2.34
C GLU A 57 -12.09 7.68 -1.47
N LEU A 58 -11.04 6.86 -1.53
CA LEU A 58 -10.89 5.66 -0.71
C LEU A 58 -10.35 5.96 0.70
N LEU A 59 -9.84 7.18 0.92
CA LEU A 59 -9.48 7.68 2.25
C LEU A 59 -10.62 8.55 2.77
N GLN A 60 -11.21 8.12 3.88
CA GLN A 60 -12.28 8.87 4.54
C GLN A 60 -11.84 9.25 5.94
N GLU A 61 -12.02 10.52 6.28
CA GLU A 61 -11.89 10.98 7.65
C GLU A 61 -13.22 10.73 8.39
N ARG A 62 -13.16 9.93 9.44
CA ARG A 62 -14.32 9.60 10.27
C ARG A 62 -13.90 9.52 11.73
N ASP A 63 -14.66 10.18 12.59
CA ASP A 63 -14.42 10.22 14.04
C ASP A 63 -13.02 10.76 14.40
N GLY A 64 -12.51 11.74 13.64
CA GLY A 64 -11.17 12.33 13.83
C GLY A 64 -10.00 11.41 13.42
N HIS A 65 -10.28 10.33 12.70
CA HIS A 65 -9.26 9.42 12.17
C HIS A 65 -9.42 9.21 10.67
N VAL A 66 -8.31 9.20 9.94
CA VAL A 66 -8.28 8.80 8.54
C VAL A 66 -8.39 7.29 8.43
N ARG A 67 -9.27 6.81 7.57
CA ARG A 67 -9.54 5.38 7.34
C ARG A 67 -9.49 5.07 5.85
N LEU A 68 -8.90 3.94 5.52
CA LEU A 68 -8.86 3.38 4.19
C LEU A 68 -10.05 2.43 3.99
N LEU A 69 -10.85 2.67 2.95
CA LEU A 69 -11.95 1.81 2.51
C LEU A 69 -11.42 0.56 1.81
N THR A 70 -10.90 -0.37 2.59
CA THR A 70 -10.38 -1.68 2.14
C THR A 70 -11.39 -2.49 1.32
N GLY A 71 -12.69 -2.35 1.61
CA GLY A 71 -13.75 -3.02 0.86
C GLY A 71 -13.82 -2.65 -0.63
N LYS A 72 -13.34 -1.46 -1.01
CA LYS A 72 -13.26 -0.97 -2.40
C LYS A 72 -11.83 -0.93 -2.92
N ALA A 73 -10.86 -0.68 -2.05
CA ALA A 73 -9.47 -0.51 -2.42
C ALA A 73 -8.73 -1.84 -2.72
N GLY A 74 -9.27 -2.98 -2.31
CA GLY A 74 -8.60 -4.28 -2.46
C GLY A 74 -8.19 -4.65 -3.89
N ARG A 75 -9.01 -4.30 -4.90
CA ARG A 75 -8.67 -4.58 -6.31
C ARG A 75 -7.56 -3.67 -6.83
N VAL A 76 -7.58 -2.39 -6.42
CA VAL A 76 -6.57 -1.40 -6.78
C VAL A 76 -5.17 -1.84 -6.30
N PHE A 77 -5.06 -2.24 -5.04
CA PHE A 77 -3.79 -2.69 -4.48
C PHE A 77 -3.35 -4.06 -5.02
N GLU A 78 -4.28 -4.98 -5.31
CA GLU A 78 -3.92 -6.26 -5.93
C GLU A 78 -3.37 -6.07 -7.36
N ASP A 79 -3.96 -5.16 -8.14
CA ASP A 79 -3.50 -4.83 -9.49
C ASP A 79 -2.14 -4.11 -9.45
N ALA A 80 -1.97 -3.15 -8.53
CA ALA A 80 -0.70 -2.47 -8.31
C ALA A 80 0.40 -3.43 -7.87
N LYS A 81 0.08 -4.42 -7.02
CA LYS A 81 1.00 -5.51 -6.65
C LYS A 81 1.38 -6.31 -7.89
N SER A 82 0.41 -6.76 -8.67
CA SER A 82 0.69 -7.53 -9.90
C SER A 82 1.63 -6.77 -10.85
N GLN A 83 1.43 -5.46 -11.04
CA GLN A 83 2.32 -4.63 -11.84
C GLN A 83 3.72 -4.48 -11.25
N ALA A 84 3.83 -4.24 -9.94
CA ALA A 84 5.12 -4.06 -9.27
C ALA A 84 6.01 -5.31 -9.34
N TYR A 85 5.41 -6.50 -9.29
CA TYR A 85 6.11 -7.79 -9.42
C TYR A 85 6.37 -8.19 -10.89
N ARG A 86 5.69 -7.57 -11.87
CA ARG A 86 5.95 -7.80 -13.29
C ARG A 86 7.28 -7.20 -13.75
N VAL A 87 7.80 -6.19 -13.04
CA VAL A 87 9.07 -5.50 -13.33
C VAL A 87 10.28 -6.24 -12.72
N VAL A 88 10.31 -7.57 -12.81
CA VAL A 88 11.48 -8.37 -12.39
C VAL A 88 11.98 -9.17 -13.58
N ASP A 89 12.62 -8.47 -14.51
CA ASP A 89 13.47 -9.10 -15.52
C ASP A 89 14.86 -9.33 -14.91
N ILE A 90 14.98 -10.38 -14.10
CA ILE A 90 16.28 -10.93 -13.70
C ILE A 90 16.65 -11.97 -14.77
N LYS A 91 17.24 -11.46 -15.86
CA LYS A 91 17.99 -12.10 -16.96
C LYS A 91 17.37 -11.77 -18.31
N GLY A 92 17.85 -10.66 -18.87
CA GLY A 92 17.42 -10.12 -20.15
C GLY A 92 17.27 -11.17 -21.25
N GLN A 93 16.06 -11.27 -21.79
CA GLN A 93 15.78 -11.72 -23.15
C GLN A 93 14.33 -11.35 -23.49
N ILE A 94 14.18 -10.42 -24.44
CA ILE A 94 13.00 -10.27 -25.29
C ILE A 94 13.31 -10.94 -26.64
#